data_AF-A0A7X6PCR6-F1
#
_entry.id   AF-A0A7X6PCR6-F1
#
_cell.length_a   1.000
_cell.length_b   1.000
_cell.length_c   1.000
_cell.angle_alpha   90.00
_cell.angle_beta   90.00
_cell.angle_gamma   90.00
#
_symmetry.space_group_name_H-M   'P 1'
#
loop_
_entity.id
_entity.type
_entity.pdbx_description
1 polymer ?
#
loop_
_entity_poly.entity_id
_entity_poly.type
_entity_poly.pdbx_seq_one_letter_code
_entity_poly.pdbx_strand_id
1 'polypeptide(L)'
;TAEKNRDITHLRITPTLDKVLESNETRFGLVVVASGFTRVKGNYGKQVLKGAAMGILTLGMYYQTPVKAYSTVYAMIVDAKKDNVAFFRKSFLQDQEPINPNVLSKQYEDIFEKYFWPKQ
;
A
#
# COMPACT_ATOMS: atom_id res chain seq x y z
N THR A 1 7.16 -7.96 -8.24
CA THR A 1 7.04 -8.48 -9.61
C THR A 1 6.29 -7.49 -10.49
N ALA A 2 5.02 -7.15 -10.23
CA ALA A 2 4.33 -6.06 -10.94
C ALA A 2 4.79 -4.65 -10.53
N GLU A 3 4.88 -4.38 -9.22
CA GLU A 3 5.35 -3.08 -8.69
C GLU A 3 6.79 -2.76 -9.13
N LYS A 4 7.69 -3.75 -9.05
CA LYS A 4 9.09 -3.61 -9.43
C LYS A 4 9.27 -3.36 -10.94
N ASN A 5 8.48 -4.04 -11.76
CA ASN A 5 8.62 -3.98 -13.22
C ASN A 5 7.72 -2.89 -13.84
N ARG A 6 6.83 -2.29 -13.04
CA ARG A 6 5.77 -1.36 -13.49
C ARG A 6 4.96 -1.90 -14.66
N ASP A 7 4.75 -3.21 -14.65
CA ASP A 7 4.12 -3.93 -15.74
C ASP A 7 3.11 -4.94 -15.19
N ILE A 8 1.95 -4.99 -15.85
CA ILE A 8 0.82 -5.84 -15.53
C ILE A 8 0.35 -6.68 -16.72
N THR A 9 0.96 -6.56 -17.90
CA THR A 9 0.45 -7.21 -19.14
C THR A 9 0.46 -8.73 -19.08
N HIS A 10 1.30 -9.30 -18.21
CA HIS A 10 1.43 -10.75 -18.03
C HIS A 10 0.63 -11.30 -16.84
N LEU A 11 -0.08 -10.44 -16.11
CA LEU A 11 -0.86 -10.85 -14.94
C LEU A 11 -2.23 -11.36 -15.37
N ARG A 12 -2.53 -12.59 -14.94
CA ARG A 12 -3.86 -13.19 -15.03
C ARG A 12 -4.58 -13.13 -13.70
N ILE A 13 -5.91 -13.18 -13.75
CA ILE A 13 -6.70 -13.17 -12.54
C ILE A 13 -6.73 -14.59 -11.96
N THR A 14 -6.99 -14.71 -10.66
CA THR A 14 -7.07 -16.03 -10.04
C THR A 14 -8.39 -16.70 -10.42
N PRO A 15 -8.46 -18.04 -10.53
CA PRO A 15 -9.72 -18.74 -10.81
C PRO A 15 -10.82 -18.43 -9.79
N THR A 16 -10.44 -18.08 -8.56
CA THR A 16 -11.39 -17.66 -7.52
C THR A 16 -12.02 -16.31 -7.84
N LEU A 17 -11.22 -15.31 -8.23
CA LEU A 17 -11.75 -13.99 -8.59
C LEU A 17 -12.60 -14.07 -9.86
N ASP A 18 -12.15 -14.83 -10.84
CA ASP A 18 -12.86 -15.04 -12.10
C ASP A 18 -14.27 -15.61 -11.87
N LYS A 19 -14.36 -16.72 -11.13
CA LYS A 19 -15.65 -17.34 -10.78
C LYS A 19 -16.58 -16.43 -9.99
N VAL A 20 -16.04 -15.61 -9.08
CA VAL A 20 -16.84 -14.65 -8.32
C VAL A 20 -17.41 -13.56 -9.24
N LEU A 21 -16.64 -13.09 -10.21
CA LEU A 21 -17.10 -12.09 -11.17
C LEU A 21 -18.15 -12.66 -12.13
N GLU A 22 -17.92 -13.86 -12.64
CA GLU A 22 -18.87 -14.59 -13.48
C GLU A 22 -20.20 -14.86 -12.75
N SER A 23 -20.15 -15.34 -11.49
CA SER A 23 -21.37 -15.64 -10.72
C SER A 23 -22.22 -14.41 -10.40
N ASN A 24 -21.61 -13.22 -10.45
CA ASN A 24 -22.29 -11.94 -10.22
C ASN A 24 -22.56 -11.19 -11.54
N GLU A 25 -22.40 -11.85 -12.69
CA GLU A 25 -22.59 -11.27 -14.04
C GLU A 25 -21.83 -9.95 -14.23
N THR A 26 -20.69 -9.81 -13.56
CA THR A 26 -19.93 -8.56 -13.47
C THR A 26 -18.60 -8.73 -14.16
N ARG A 27 -18.31 -7.90 -15.16
CA ARG A 27 -17.04 -8.00 -15.91
C ARG A 27 -15.82 -7.50 -15.12
N PHE A 28 -15.96 -6.36 -14.44
CA PHE A 28 -14.86 -5.68 -13.78
C PHE A 28 -14.98 -5.77 -12.27
N GLY A 29 -13.90 -6.14 -11.59
CA GLY A 29 -13.80 -6.12 -10.13
C GLY A 29 -12.79 -5.09 -9.67
N LEU A 30 -13.12 -4.28 -8.66
CA LEU A 30 -12.16 -3.46 -7.94
C LEU A 30 -11.71 -4.20 -6.67
N VAL A 31 -10.41 -4.47 -6.58
CA VAL A 31 -9.78 -5.04 -5.39
C VAL A 31 -8.93 -3.97 -4.72
N VAL A 32 -9.25 -3.67 -3.47
CA VAL A 32 -8.47 -2.76 -2.64
C VAL A 32 -7.92 -3.53 -1.45
N VAL A 33 -6.60 -3.45 -1.26
CA VAL A 33 -5.92 -4.01 -0.09
C VAL A 33 -5.23 -2.88 0.65
N ALA A 34 -5.73 -2.57 1.84
CA ALA A 34 -5.07 -1.67 2.78
C ALA A 34 -4.21 -2.50 3.75
N SER A 35 -2.94 -2.13 3.90
CA SER A 35 -1.99 -2.77 4.80
C SER A 35 -1.12 -1.73 5.47
N GLY A 36 -0.82 -1.95 6.74
CA GLY A 36 -0.04 -1.01 7.54
C GLY A 36 0.21 -1.55 8.94
N PHE A 37 1.05 -0.84 9.70
CA PHE A 37 1.09 -1.01 11.15
C PHE A 37 0.95 0.34 11.84
N THR A 38 0.32 0.30 13.00
CA THR A 38 0.33 1.38 13.99
C THR A 38 1.21 0.99 15.16
N ARG A 39 1.75 1.97 15.90
CA ARG A 39 2.45 1.72 17.16
C ARG A 39 1.62 2.20 18.33
N VAL A 40 1.54 1.34 19.35
CA VAL A 40 0.95 1.69 20.64
C VAL A 40 1.69 2.91 21.22
N LYS A 41 0.90 3.87 21.74
CA LYS A 41 1.38 5.10 22.39
C LYS A 41 2.41 4.75 23.46
N GLY A 42 3.56 5.43 23.43
CA GLY A 42 4.68 5.20 24.36
C GLY A 42 5.71 4.15 23.92
N ASN A 43 5.39 3.25 22.99
CA ASN A 43 6.37 2.29 22.44
C ASN A 43 7.40 2.99 21.54
N TYR A 44 6.95 3.97 20.75
CA TYR A 44 7.83 4.78 19.90
C TYR A 44 8.93 5.48 20.70
N GLY A 45 8.57 6.14 21.81
CA GLY A 45 9.54 6.80 22.70
C GLY A 45 10.56 5.83 23.29
N LYS A 46 10.13 4.61 23.68
CA LYS A 46 11.05 3.56 24.15
C LYS A 46 12.04 3.13 23.06
N GLN A 47 11.61 3.06 21.80
CA GLN A 47 12.53 2.72 20.70
C GLN A 47 13.46 3.86 20.33
N VAL A 48 13.00 5.11 20.36
CA VAL A 48 13.86 6.29 20.17
C VAL A 48 14.94 6.33 21.25
N LEU A 49 14.57 6.12 22.51
CA LEU A 49 15.52 6.09 23.63
C LEU A 49 16.56 4.98 23.47
N LYS A 50 16.14 3.78 23.06
CA LYS A 50 17.06 2.66 22.77
C LYS A 50 18.01 3.00 21.62
N GLY A 51 17.49 3.59 20.54
CA GLY A 51 18.30 4.02 19.39
C GLY A 51 19.33 5.08 19.79
N ALA A 52 18.94 6.05 20.59
CA ALA A 52 19.85 7.08 21.13
C ALA A 52 20.91 6.47 22.05
N ALA A 53 20.53 5.56 22.95
CA ALA A 53 21.48 4.87 23.83
C ALA A 53 22.50 4.04 23.03
N MET A 54 22.06 3.31 22.00
CA MET A 54 22.96 2.60 21.08
C MET A 54 23.85 3.55 20.29
N GLY A 55 23.31 4.68 19.84
CA GLY A 55 24.08 5.72 19.16
C GLY A 55 25.20 6.27 20.04
N ILE A 56 24.93 6.49 21.33
CA ILE A 56 25.96 6.91 22.30
C ILE A 56 26.99 5.78 22.51
N LEU A 57 26.54 4.55 22.78
CA LEU A 57 27.41 3.40 23.04
C LEU A 57 28.32 3.05 21.86
N THR A 58 27.85 3.29 20.65
CA THR A 58 28.60 3.05 19.41
C THR A 58 29.33 4.29 18.91
N LEU A 59 29.41 5.37 19.71
CA LEU A 59 30.05 6.64 19.34
C LEU A 59 29.56 7.19 17.99
N GLY A 60 28.27 7.03 17.72
CA GLY A 60 27.61 7.48 16.51
C GLY A 60 27.65 6.51 15.32
N MET A 61 28.32 5.36 15.45
CA MET A 61 28.40 4.38 14.35
C MET A 61 27.06 3.69 14.04
N TYR A 62 26.15 3.62 15.01
CA TYR A 62 24.87 2.93 14.85
C TYR A 62 23.69 3.70 15.46
N TYR A 63 22.83 4.25 14.61
CA TYR A 63 21.58 4.89 15.02
C TYR A 63 20.42 4.37 14.15
N GLN A 64 19.46 3.69 14.79
CA GLN A 64 18.22 3.28 14.13
C GLN A 64 17.13 4.31 14.39
N THR A 65 16.67 5.00 13.35
CA THR A 65 15.48 5.85 13.43
C THR A 65 14.25 4.96 13.37
N PRO A 66 13.46 4.83 14.45
CA PRO A 66 12.27 3.99 14.43
C PRO A 66 11.22 4.60 13.50
N VAL A 67 10.59 3.79 12.65
CA VAL A 67 9.41 4.20 11.87
C VAL A 67 8.19 4.19 12.78
N LYS A 68 7.43 5.28 12.84
CA LYS A 68 6.31 5.43 13.79
C LYS A 68 5.10 4.60 13.38
N ALA A 69 4.73 4.67 12.12
CA ALA A 69 3.64 3.93 11.48
C ALA A 69 3.88 3.91 9.97
N TYR A 70 3.17 3.08 9.23
CA TYR A 70 3.03 3.29 7.78
C TYR A 70 1.66 2.85 7.30
N SER A 71 1.24 3.46 6.20
CA SER A 71 0.02 3.10 5.48
C SER A 71 0.34 2.77 4.03
N THR A 72 -0.16 1.64 3.56
CA THR A 72 -0.06 1.21 2.16
C THR A 72 -1.43 0.83 1.65
N VAL A 73 -1.81 1.37 0.50
CA VAL A 73 -3.02 0.98 -0.22
C VAL A 73 -2.63 0.47 -1.59
N TYR A 74 -3.06 -0.74 -1.91
CA TYR A 74 -3.01 -1.33 -3.24
C TYR A 74 -4.40 -1.29 -3.84
N ALA A 75 -4.50 -0.87 -5.10
CA ALA A 75 -5.74 -0.90 -5.86
C ALA A 75 -5.50 -1.61 -7.19
N MET A 76 -6.39 -2.53 -7.53
CA MET A 76 -6.33 -3.35 -8.73
C MET A 76 -7.72 -3.43 -9.37
N ILE A 77 -7.81 -3.24 -10.69
CA ILE A 77 -9.02 -3.55 -11.45
C ILE A 77 -8.74 -4.79 -12.28
N VAL A 78 -9.59 -5.80 -12.13
CA VAL A 78 -9.54 -7.08 -12.83
C VAL A 78 -10.64 -7.15 -13.88
N ASP A 79 -10.37 -7.76 -15.04
CA ASP A 79 -11.32 -7.95 -16.14
C ASP A 79 -11.52 -9.45 -16.40
N ALA A 80 -12.67 -9.98 -15.98
CA ALA A 80 -13.00 -11.40 -16.14
C ALA A 80 -13.12 -11.79 -17.63
N LYS A 81 -13.59 -10.87 -18.48
CA LYS A 81 -13.75 -11.17 -19.92
C LYS A 81 -12.42 -11.40 -20.63
N LYS A 82 -11.35 -10.76 -20.16
CA LYS A 82 -10.02 -10.81 -20.76
C LYS A 82 -9.02 -11.62 -19.94
N ASP A 83 -9.43 -12.19 -18.81
CA ASP A 83 -8.57 -12.88 -17.85
C ASP A 83 -7.28 -12.08 -17.54
N ASN A 84 -7.42 -10.79 -17.22
CA ASN A 84 -6.26 -9.94 -16.98
C ASN A 84 -6.46 -8.86 -15.91
N VAL A 85 -5.35 -8.27 -15.49
CA VAL A 85 -5.33 -7.08 -14.64
C VAL A 85 -5.34 -5.84 -15.54
N ALA A 86 -6.43 -5.08 -15.51
CA ALA A 86 -6.60 -3.87 -16.31
C ALA A 86 -5.99 -2.62 -15.68
N PHE A 87 -5.86 -2.61 -14.34
CA PHE A 87 -5.26 -1.51 -13.60
C PHE A 87 -4.57 -2.03 -12.35
N PHE A 88 -3.43 -1.45 -12.00
CA PHE A 88 -2.76 -1.68 -10.74
C PHE A 88 -1.99 -0.44 -10.32
N ARG A 89 -2.24 0.04 -9.10
CA ARG A 89 -1.43 1.08 -8.46
C ARG A 89 -1.31 0.83 -6.97
N LYS A 90 -0.29 1.46 -6.40
CA LYS A 90 0.03 1.46 -4.99
C LYS A 90 0.29 2.88 -4.53
N SER A 91 -0.22 3.23 -3.36
CA SER A 91 0.21 4.40 -2.60
C SER A 91 0.85 3.94 -1.29
N PHE A 92 2.00 4.52 -0.94
CA PHE A 92 2.75 4.23 0.27
C PHE A 92 3.06 5.53 1.00
N LEU A 93 2.70 5.60 2.29
CA LEU A 93 2.96 6.74 3.15
C LEU A 93 3.66 6.26 4.42
N GLN A 94 4.91 6.69 4.59
CA GLN A 94 5.68 6.47 5.82
C GLN A 94 5.25 7.48 6.89
N ASP A 95 5.30 7.05 8.16
CA ASP A 95 4.95 7.83 9.35
C ASP A 95 3.51 8.36 9.36
N GLN A 96 2.61 7.65 8.68
CA GLN A 96 1.17 7.91 8.64
C GLN A 96 0.37 6.72 9.18
N GLU A 97 -0.70 7.01 9.90
CA GLU A 97 -1.56 5.99 10.52
C GLU A 97 -2.45 5.31 9.47
N PRO A 98 -2.41 3.97 9.34
CA PRO A 98 -3.17 3.26 8.31
C PRO A 98 -4.68 3.21 8.57
N ILE A 99 -5.10 3.52 9.79
CA ILE A 99 -6.51 3.56 10.20
C ILE A 99 -7.11 4.98 10.17
N ASN A 100 -6.29 6.00 9.86
CA ASN A 100 -6.78 7.37 9.81
C ASN A 100 -7.53 7.61 8.49
N PRO A 101 -8.83 7.97 8.53
CA PRO A 101 -9.62 8.19 7.32
C PRO A 101 -9.00 9.22 6.35
N ASN A 102 -8.42 10.30 6.88
CA ASN A 102 -7.81 11.34 6.04
C ASN A 102 -6.57 10.82 5.29
N VAL A 103 -5.81 9.91 5.90
CA VAL A 103 -4.66 9.25 5.26
C VAL A 103 -5.15 8.35 4.13
N LEU A 104 -6.18 7.54 4.38
CA LEU A 104 -6.75 6.66 3.36
C LEU A 104 -7.37 7.44 2.20
N SER A 105 -8.15 8.49 2.47
CA SER A 105 -8.74 9.36 1.43
C SER A 105 -7.66 9.93 0.50
N LYS A 106 -6.58 10.48 1.07
CA LYS A 106 -5.45 10.98 0.30
C LYS A 106 -4.78 9.89 -0.55
N GLN A 107 -4.69 8.66 -0.03
CA GLN A 107 -4.13 7.54 -0.80
C GLN A 107 -5.06 7.11 -1.95
N TYR A 108 -6.38 7.13 -1.75
CA TYR A 108 -7.34 6.85 -2.81
C TYR A 108 -7.30 7.92 -3.91
N GLU A 109 -7.28 9.19 -3.54
CA GLU A 109 -7.09 10.31 -4.46
C GLU A 109 -5.79 10.12 -5.27
N ASP A 110 -4.66 9.87 -4.60
CA ASP A 110 -3.37 9.66 -5.27
C ASP A 110 -3.38 8.48 -6.27
N ILE A 111 -4.09 7.41 -5.94
CA ILE A 111 -4.20 6.22 -6.79
C ILE A 111 -5.01 6.50 -8.06
N PHE A 112 -6.17 7.15 -7.93
CA PHE A 112 -7.12 7.27 -9.04
C PHE A 112 -6.99 8.59 -9.80
N GLU A 113 -6.65 9.70 -9.13
CA GLU A 113 -6.54 11.02 -9.76
C GLU A 113 -5.44 11.02 -10.83
N LYS A 114 -4.27 10.47 -10.52
CA LYS A 114 -3.15 10.34 -11.48
C LYS A 114 -3.47 9.45 -12.69
N TYR A 115 -4.51 8.63 -12.62
CA TYR A 115 -4.90 7.75 -13.70
C TYR A 115 -5.96 8.37 -14.61
N PHE A 116 -6.98 9.00 -14.02
CA PHE A 116 -8.11 9.57 -14.77
C PHE A 116 -7.88 11.04 -15.16
N TRP A 117 -7.06 11.78 -14.41
CA TRP A 117 -6.76 13.19 -14.65
C TRP A 117 -5.25 13.44 -14.51
N PRO A 118 -4.44 13.16 -15.55
CA PRO A 118 -3.03 13.54 -15.53
C PRO A 118 -2.92 15.05 -15.32
N LYS A 119 -2.20 15.48 -14.27
CA LYS A 119 -1.91 16.90 -14.04
C LYS A 119 -1.25 17.47 -15.29
N GLN A 120 -1.84 18.54 -15.84
CA GLN A 120 -1.29 19.33 -16.94
C GLN A 120 0.06 19.93 -16.55
#